data_AF-A0A6N9P2I1-F1
#
_entry.id   AF-A0A6N9P2I1-F1
#
_cell.length_a   1.000
_cell.length_b   1.000
_cell.length_c   1.000
_cell.angle_alpha   90.00
_cell.angle_beta   90.00
_cell.angle_gamma   90.00
#
_symmetry.space_group_name_H-M   'P 1'
#
loop_
_entity.id
_entity.type
_entity.pdbx_description
1 polymer ?
#
loop_
_entity_poly.entity_id
_entity_poly.type
_entity_poly.pdbx_seq_one_letter_code
_entity_poly.pdbx_strand_id
1 'polypeptide(L)' 'MVDKKIFFFCMTVCHHRTGEHIGKRCGVVLADRKEEAEQIAWEKYGNDVTCQLWVEEVTDDSYDFTVYRSEI' A
#
# COMPACT_ATOMS: atom_id res chain seq x y z
N MET A 1 -17.64 -18.59 -7.65
CA MET A 1 -16.58 -17.58 -7.75
C MET A 1 -16.05 -17.41 -6.35
N VAL A 2 -14.73 -17.48 -6.13
CA VAL A 2 -14.18 -17.16 -4.81
C VAL A 2 -14.35 -15.66 -4.64
N ASP A 3 -15.05 -15.22 -3.59
CA ASP A 3 -15.18 -13.81 -3.29
C ASP A 3 -13.79 -13.26 -2.98
N LYS A 4 -13.32 -12.33 -3.82
CA LYS A 4 -12.02 -11.67 -3.62
C LYS A 4 -12.08 -10.90 -2.30
N LYS A 5 -11.01 -10.99 -1.52
CA LYS A 5 -10.84 -10.22 -0.28
C LYS A 5 -10.36 -8.81 -0.60
N ILE A 6 -10.70 -7.87 0.27
CA ILE A 6 -10.22 -6.49 0.17
C ILE A 6 -8.89 -6.39 0.90
N PHE A 7 -7.87 -5.89 0.22
CA PHE A 7 -6.58 -5.59 0.82
C PHE A 7 -6.31 -4.10 0.72
N PHE A 8 -5.98 -3.47 1.84
CA PHE A 8 -5.40 -2.14 1.87
C PHE A 8 -3.93 -2.21 1.48
N PHE A 9 -3.45 -1.22 0.73
CA PHE A 9 -2.03 -1.02 0.49
C PHE A 9 -1.59 0.41 0.84
N CYS A 10 -0.34 0.55 1.27
CA CYS A 10 0.33 1.81 1.50
C CYS A 10 1.78 1.71 0.99
N MET A 11 2.17 2.63 0.12
CA MET A 11 3.52 2.75 -0.40
C MET A 11 4.11 4.10 0.00
N THR A 12 5.40 4.13 0.31
CA THR A 12 6.14 5.39 0.42
C THR A 12 6.43 5.93 -0.98
N VAL A 13 6.16 7.22 -1.20
CA VAL A 13 6.62 7.94 -2.39
C VAL A 13 7.87 8.72 -2.00
N CYS A 14 8.96 8.49 -2.71
CA CYS A 14 10.24 9.17 -2.56
C CYS A 14 10.40 10.28 -3.58
N HIS A 15 11.11 11.33 -3.23
CA HIS A 15 11.51 12.37 -4.16
C HIS A 15 12.55 11.81 -5.14
N HIS A 16 12.25 11.84 -6.44
CA HIS A 16 13.09 11.23 -7.49
C HIS A 16 14.57 11.62 -7.45
N ARG A 17 14.91 12.83 -6.97
CA ARG A 17 16.29 13.35 -6.95
C ARG A 17 17.01 13.11 -5.62
N THR A 18 16.29 13.17 -4.50
CA THR A 18 16.90 13.16 -3.16
C THR A 18 16.67 11.86 -2.41
N GLY A 19 15.74 11.01 -2.87
CA GLY A 19 15.32 9.80 -2.18
C GLY A 19 14.47 10.05 -0.94
N GLU A 20 14.23 11.30 -0.57
CA GLU A 20 13.48 11.67 0.64
C GLU A 20 12.03 11.23 0.55
N HIS A 21 11.46 10.76 1.66
CA HIS A 21 10.06 10.39 1.73
C HIS A 21 9.19 11.66 1.66
N ILE A 22 8.41 11.80 0.59
CA ILE A 22 7.57 12.99 0.36
C ILE A 22 6.08 12.72 0.52
N GLY A 23 5.68 11.45 0.61
CA GLY A 23 4.29 11.10 0.83
C GLY A 23 4.03 9.61 0.93
N LYS A 24 2.75 9.28 1.08
CA LYS A 24 2.23 7.92 1.04
C LYS A 24 1.21 7.81 -0.07
N ARG A 25 1.27 6.73 -0.84
CA ARG A 25 0.22 6.32 -1.78
C ARG A 25 -0.55 5.17 -1.17
N CYS A 26 -1.82 5.41 -0.87
CA CYS A 26 -2.69 4.44 -0.22
C CYS A 26 -3.86 4.08 -1.14
N GLY A 27 -4.36 2.85 -1.03
CA GLY A 27 -5.53 2.41 -1.77
C GLY A 27 -5.98 1.01 -1.36
N VAL A 28 -6.92 0.47 -2.12
CA VAL A 28 -7.42 -0.90 -1.92
C VAL A 28 -7.33 -1.70 -3.22
N VAL A 29 -7.05 -2.99 -3.08
CA VAL A 29 -7.05 -3.97 -4.18
C VAL A 29 -7.85 -5.20 -3.78
N LEU A 30 -8.41 -5.88 -4.77
CA LEU A 30 -9.11 -7.15 -4.60
C LEU A 30 -8.18 -8.29 -4.98
N ALA A 31 -7.96 -9.25 -4.08
CA ALA A 31 -7.08 -10.40 -4.31
C ALA A 31 -7.57 -11.63 -3.54
N ASP A 32 -7.07 -12.81 -3.89
CA ASP A 32 -7.37 -14.06 -3.17
C ASP A 32 -6.46 -14.23 -1.94
N ARG A 33 -5.25 -13.64 -1.98
CA ARG A 33 -4.24 -13.70 -0.92
C ARG A 33 -3.32 -12.48 -0.94
N LYS A 34 -2.59 -12.29 0.16
CA LYS A 34 -1.72 -11.14 0.38
C LYS A 34 -0.64 -10.98 -0.70
N GLU A 35 0.01 -12.08 -1.12
CA GLU A 35 1.09 -12.01 -2.13
C GLU A 35 0.56 -11.53 -3.49
N GLU A 36 -0.66 -11.91 -3.84
CA GLU A 36 -1.33 -11.43 -5.05
C GLU A 36 -1.71 -9.94 -4.89
N ALA A 37 -2.21 -9.53 -3.73
CA ALA A 37 -2.48 -8.12 -3.44
C ALA A 37 -1.22 -7.25 -3.53
N GLU A 38 -0.09 -7.73 -3.01
CA GLU A 38 1.22 -7.07 -3.13
C GLU A 38 1.63 -6.91 -4.59
N GLN A 39 1.51 -7.97 -5.40
CA GLN A 39 1.81 -7.93 -6.82
C GLN A 39 0.91 -6.92 -7.56
N ILE A 40 -0.42 -7.00 -7.36
CA ILE A 40 -1.37 -6.09 -8.01
C ILE A 40 -1.10 -4.64 -7.61
N ALA A 41 -0.85 -4.39 -6.32
CA ALA A 41 -0.55 -3.06 -5.83
C ALA A 41 0.72 -2.51 -6.49
N TRP A 42 1.81 -3.29 -6.52
CA TRP A 42 3.08 -2.90 -7.11
C TRP A 42 2.97 -2.68 -8.63
N GLU A 43 2.34 -3.59 -9.37
CA GLU A 43 2.23 -3.48 -10.83
C GLU A 43 1.36 -2.28 -11.27
N LYS A 44 0.29 -1.96 -10.53
CA LYS A 44 -0.61 -0.86 -10.89
C LYS A 44 -0.16 0.50 -10.37
N TYR A 45 0.45 0.53 -9.20
CA TYR A 45 0.69 1.78 -8.46
C TYR A 45 2.16 2.00 -8.08
N GLY A 46 3.00 0.98 -8.17
CA GLY A 46 4.44 1.10 -7.97
C GLY A 46 5.14 1.73 -9.18
N ASN A 47 6.25 2.39 -8.92
CA ASN A 47 7.19 2.92 -9.89
C ASN A 47 8.56 3.18 -9.23
N ASP A 48 9.52 3.70 -10.00
CA ASP A 48 10.90 3.97 -9.56
C ASP A 48 11.01 4.99 -8.41
N VAL A 49 9.93 5.73 -8.12
CA VAL A 49 9.86 6.71 -7.03
C VAL A 49 9.01 6.21 -5.87
N THR A 50 8.67 4.93 -5.82
CA THR A 50 7.95 4.31 -4.70
C THR A 50 8.77 3.24 -4.02
N CYS A 51 8.58 3.05 -2.73
CA CYS A 51 9.20 1.99 -1.94
C CYS A 51 8.31 1.58 -0.76
N GLN A 52 8.79 0.63 0.05
CA GLN A 52 8.15 0.22 1.31
C GLN A 52 6.65 -0.10 1.17
N LEU A 53 6.32 -1.03 0.27
CA LEU A 53 4.96 -1.53 0.13
C LEU A 53 4.54 -2.27 1.39
N TRP A 54 3.48 -1.79 2.03
CA TRP A 54 2.74 -2.47 3.09
C TRP A 54 1.36 -2.86 2.55
N VAL A 55 0.97 -4.11 2.74
CA VAL A 55 -0.34 -4.66 2.37
C VAL A 55 -0.94 -5.41 3.55
N GLU A 56 -2.23 -5.20 3.77
CA GLU A 56 -3.00 -5.80 4.85
C GLU A 56 -4.44 -6.12 4.41
N GLU A 57 -4.98 -7.23 4.91
CA GLU A 57 -6.38 -7.61 4.64
C GLU A 57 -7.32 -6.71 5.45
N VAL A 58 -8.30 -6.12 4.79
CA VAL A 58 -9.38 -5.36 5.44
C VAL A 58 -10.40 -6.37 5.97
N THR A 59 -10.64 -6.36 7.28
CA THR A 59 -11.65 -7.20 7.93
C THR A 59 -13.05 -6.60 7.80
N ASP A 60 -14.06 -7.43 8.02
CA ASP A 60 -15.46 -7.12 7.66
C ASP A 60 -16.09 -5.95 8.45
N ASP A 61 -15.56 -5.59 9.61
CA ASP A 61 -16.16 -4.59 10.49
C ASP A 61 -15.63 -3.17 10.24
N SER A 62 -14.30 -2.99 10.22
CA SER A 62 -13.64 -1.70 10.01
C SER A 62 -12.12 -1.88 9.85
N TYR A 63 -11.46 -0.91 9.22
CA TYR A 63 -10.00 -0.88 9.12
C TYR A 63 -9.47 0.54 9.37
N ASP A 64 -8.52 0.66 10.29
CA ASP A 64 -7.84 1.92 10.60
C ASP A 64 -6.33 1.71 10.71
N PHE A 65 -5.57 2.79 10.51
CA PHE A 65 -4.15 2.82 10.77
C PHE A 65 -3.72 4.23 11.17
N THR A 66 -2.70 4.32 12.01
CA THR A 66 -2.17 5.61 12.47
C THR A 66 -0.89 5.96 11.73
N VAL A 67 -0.85 7.16 11.14
CA VAL A 67 0.37 7.74 10.59
C VAL A 67 0.90 8.78 11.56
N TYR A 68 2.07 8.51 12.14
CA TYR A 68 2.78 9.51 12.94
C TYR A 68 3.56 10.43 12.01
N ARG A 69 3.45 11.75 12.24
CA ARG A 69 4.37 12.71 11.64
C ARG A 69 5.75 12.46 12.26
N SER A 70 6.71 12.08 11.45
CA SER A 70 8.10 11.97 11.89
C SER A 70 8.63 13.38 12.16
N GLU A 71 8.84 13.73 13.44
CA GLU A 71 9.61 14.91 13.85
C GLU A 71 11.09 14.51 13.91
N ILE A 72 11.75 14.50 12.74
CA ILE A 72 13.21 14.43 12.65
C ILE A 72 13.69 15.69 11.97
#